data_AF-A0A9D8XGM6-F1
#
_entry.id   AF-A0A9D8XGM6-F1
#
_cell.length_a   1.000
_cell.length_b   1.000
_cell.length_c   1.000
_cell.angle_alpha   90.00
_cell.angle_beta   90.00
_cell.angle_gamma   90.00
#
_symmetry.space_group_name_H-M   'P 1'
#
loop_
_entity.id
_entity.type
_entity.pdbx_description
1 polymer ?
#
loop_
_entity_poly.entity_id
_entity_poly.type
_entity_poly.pdbx_seq_one_letter_code
_entity_poly.pdbx_strand_id
1 'polypeptide(L)' 'DKDILQALIEEKAAKLRGHDAKDVQTGPAVRMDRNVIDKHIAWLQAHGQADKARLYEEMSRIIYERSQPS' A
#
# COMPACT_ATOMS: atom_id res chain seq x y z
N ASP A 1 1.45 9.80 -14.81
CA ASP A 1 2.18 9.47 -16.04
C ASP A 1 2.46 7.98 -16.08
N LYS A 2 2.29 7.33 -17.23
CA LYS A 2 2.38 5.86 -17.35
C LYS A 2 3.78 5.36 -17.00
N ASP A 3 4.81 6.10 -17.42
CA ASP A 3 6.21 5.71 -17.28
C ASP A 3 6.66 5.67 -15.81
N ILE A 4 6.14 6.59 -14.99
CA ILE A 4 6.39 6.59 -13.54
C ILE A 4 5.81 5.34 -12.88
N LEU A 5 4.56 4.98 -13.21
CA LEU A 5 3.92 3.79 -12.66
C LEU A 5 4.64 2.51 -13.11
N GLN A 6 5.05 2.45 -14.38
CA GLN A 6 5.80 1.33 -14.91
C GLN A 6 7.13 1.14 -14.18
N ALA A 7 7.91 2.20 -14.00
CA ALA A 7 9.17 2.16 -13.28
C ALA A 7 9.01 1.64 -11.84
N LEU A 8 7.97 2.10 -11.13
CA LEU A 8 7.69 1.64 -9.76
C LEU A 8 7.30 0.15 -9.71
N ILE A 9 6.51 -0.33 -10.67
CA ILE A 9 6.13 -1.75 -10.75
C ILE A 9 7.37 -2.61 -11.01
N GLU A 10 8.21 -2.21 -11.96
CA GLU A 10 9.45 -2.93 -12.31
C GLU A 10 10.43 -2.97 -11.14
N GLU A 11 10.61 -1.87 -10.41
CA GLU A 11 11.45 -1.80 -9.21
C GLU A 11 10.97 -2.77 -8.13
N LYS A 12 9.66 -2.81 -7.85
CA LYS A 12 9.09 -3.71 -6.84
C LYS A 12 9.18 -5.18 -7.27
N ALA A 13 8.91 -5.48 -8.53
CA ALA A 13 9.07 -6.83 -9.09
C ALA A 13 10.53 -7.30 -9.03
N ALA A 14 11.49 -6.38 -9.23
CA ALA A 14 12.90 -6.70 -9.11
C ALA A 14 13.33 -7.07 -7.68
N LYS A 15 12.85 -6.33 -6.68
CA LYS A 15 13.14 -6.59 -5.25
C LYS A 15 12.63 -7.95 -4.78
N LEU A 16 11.48 -8.40 -5.29
CA LEU A 16 10.91 -9.72 -4.96
C LEU A 16 11.73 -10.91 -5.47
N ARG A 17 12.66 -10.73 -6.42
CA ARG A 17 13.47 -11.84 -6.94
C ARG A 17 14.52 -12.36 -5.94
N GLY A 18 14.85 -11.57 -4.91
CA GLY A 18 15.88 -11.93 -3.93
C GLY A 18 15.45 -11.81 -2.47
N HIS A 19 14.19 -11.47 -2.21
CA HIS A 19 13.67 -11.21 -0.87
C HIS A 19 12.21 -11.66 -0.77
N ASP A 20 11.78 -12.07 0.42
CA ASP A 20 10.37 -12.35 0.67
C ASP A 20 9.54 -11.06 0.61
N ALA A 21 8.28 -11.18 0.21
CA ALA A 21 7.37 -10.03 0.09
C ALA A 21 7.25 -9.21 1.39
N LYS A 22 7.30 -9.87 2.55
CA LYS A 22 7.26 -9.23 3.87
C LYS A 22 8.48 -8.33 4.13
N ASP A 23 9.65 -8.69 3.59
CA ASP A 23 10.91 -7.99 3.87
C ASP A 23 11.07 -6.73 3.00
N VAL A 24 10.40 -6.70 1.83
CA VAL A 24 10.46 -5.57 0.88
C VAL A 24 9.20 -4.71 0.88
N GLN A 25 8.20 -5.09 1.68
CA GLN A 25 6.97 -4.31 1.85
C GLN A 25 7.31 -2.96 2.49
N THR A 26 6.77 -1.89 1.92
CA THR A 26 7.03 -0.51 2.38
C THR A 26 5.73 0.29 2.39
N GLY A 27 5.79 1.53 2.88
CA GLY A 27 4.67 2.47 2.84
C GLY A 27 3.97 2.65 4.19
N PRO A 28 2.91 3.48 4.25
CA PRO A 28 2.25 3.83 5.51
C PRO A 28 1.57 2.62 6.17
N ALA A 29 1.12 1.64 5.39
CA ALA A 29 0.42 0.45 5.88
C ALA A 29 1.30 -0.47 6.75
N VAL A 30 2.61 -0.57 6.47
CA VAL A 30 3.55 -1.42 7.24
C VAL A 30 3.55 -1.05 8.73
N ARG A 31 3.34 0.23 9.04
CA ARG A 31 3.34 0.79 10.39
C ARG A 31 1.97 1.32 10.84
N MET A 32 0.90 0.98 10.11
CA MET A 32 -0.46 1.50 10.33
C MET A 32 -0.50 3.02 10.55
N ASP A 33 0.17 3.79 9.68
CA ASP A 33 0.26 5.24 9.77
C ASP A 33 -1.11 5.89 9.45
N ARG A 34 -1.99 5.97 10.46
CA ARG A 34 -3.36 6.48 10.31
C ARG A 34 -3.41 7.91 9.79
N ASN A 35 -2.42 8.74 10.13
CA ASN A 35 -2.34 10.11 9.62
C ASN A 35 -2.26 10.19 8.09
N VAL A 36 -1.56 9.23 7.46
CA VAL A 36 -1.44 9.15 6.00
C VAL A 36 -2.60 8.35 5.40
N ILE A 37 -2.95 7.21 6.00
CA ILE A 37 -4.01 6.32 5.53
C ILE A 37 -5.36 7.06 5.50
N ASP A 38 -5.71 7.78 6.56
CA ASP A 38 -6.99 8.49 6.66
C ASP A 38 -7.08 9.64 5.65
N LYS A 39 -5.96 10.32 5.36
CA LYS A 39 -5.90 11.34 4.31
C LYS A 39 -6.17 10.74 2.93
N HIS A 40 -5.61 9.57 2.62
CA HIS A 40 -5.86 8.90 1.35
C HIS A 40 -7.30 8.39 1.23
N ILE A 41 -7.86 7.84 2.31
CA ILE A 41 -9.27 7.41 2.35
C ILE A 41 -10.19 8.62 2.12
N ALA A 42 -9.97 9.72 2.85
CA ALA A 42 -10.74 10.94 2.69
C ALA A 42 -10.64 11.50 1.26
N TRP A 43 -9.45 11.46 0.65
CA TRP A 43 -9.26 11.85 -0.74
C TRP A 43 -10.09 10.97 -1.69
N LEU A 44 -10.06 9.65 -1.53
CA LEU A 44 -10.85 8.73 -2.37
C LEU A 44 -12.36 8.97 -2.22
N GLN A 45 -12.83 9.15 -0.98
CA GLN A 45 -14.23 9.44 -0.70
C GLN A 45 -14.69 10.76 -1.31
N ALA A 46 -13.88 11.83 -1.18
CA ALA A 46 -14.16 13.14 -1.75
C ALA A 46 -14.27 13.10 -3.29
N HIS A 47 -13.63 12.13 -3.94
CA HIS A 47 -13.69 11.92 -5.39
C HIS A 47 -14.73 10.85 -5.81
N GLY A 48 -15.64 10.47 -4.93
CA GLY A 48 -16.71 9.51 -5.22
C GLY A 48 -16.25 8.05 -5.37
N GLN A 49 -15.03 7.72 -4.91
CA GLN A 49 -14.41 6.40 -5.06
C GLN A 49 -14.55 5.56 -3.78
N ALA A 50 -15.79 5.43 -3.28
CA ALA A 50 -16.06 4.78 -1.99
C ALA A 50 -15.68 3.29 -1.97
N ASP A 51 -15.82 2.59 -3.10
CA ASP A 51 -15.39 1.20 -3.29
C ASP A 51 -13.87 1.05 -3.15
N LYS A 52 -13.11 1.94 -3.80
CA LYS A 52 -11.64 1.96 -3.72
C LYS A 52 -11.15 2.36 -2.33
N ALA A 53 -11.87 3.25 -1.64
CA ALA A 53 -11.55 3.62 -0.26
C ALA A 53 -11.63 2.40 0.68
N ARG A 54 -12.69 1.59 0.55
CA ARG A 54 -12.84 0.34 1.32
C ARG A 54 -11.75 -0.67 0.98
N LEU A 55 -11.46 -0.85 -0.31
CA LEU A 55 -10.39 -1.75 -0.75
C LEU A 55 -9.02 -1.31 -0.21
N TYR A 56 -8.74 -0.01 -0.24
CA TYR A 56 -7.49 0.56 0.26
C TYR A 56 -7.31 0.34 1.77
N GLU A 57 -8.37 0.55 2.56
CA GLU A 57 -8.36 0.30 3.99
C GLU A 57 -8.09 -1.18 4.30
N GLU A 58 -8.79 -2.08 3.60
CA GLU A 58 -8.64 -3.52 3.79
C GLU A 58 -7.23 -4.01 3.40
N MET A 59 -6.69 -3.55 2.27
CA MET A 59 -5.30 -3.85 1.89
C MET A 59 -4.30 -3.33 2.93
N SER A 60 -4.53 -2.15 3.48
CA SER A 60 -3.66 -1.55 4.50
C SER A 60 -3.66 -2.38 5.79
N ARG A 61 -4.83 -2.87 6.21
CA ARG A 61 -4.98 -3.77 7.35
C ARG A 61 -4.23 -5.08 7.13
N ILE A 62 -4.43 -5.74 5.98
CA ILE A 62 -3.76 -7.00 5.64
C ILE A 62 -2.24 -6.85 5.60
N ILE A 63 -1.74 -5.76 5.02
CA ILE A 63 -0.30 -5.46 4.98
C ILE A 63 0.26 -5.32 6.40
N TYR A 64 -0.42 -4.56 7.26
CA TYR A 64 0.02 -4.35 8.64
C TYR A 64 0.10 -5.68 9.43
N GLU A 65 -0.95 -6.50 9.36
CA GLU A 65 -1.02 -7.79 10.05
C GLU A 65 0.10 -8.73 9.61
N ARG A 66 0.40 -8.78 8.31
CA ARG A 66 1.51 -9.59 7.76
C ARG A 66 2.90 -9.04 8.08
N SER A 67 3.00 -7.78 8.48
CA SER A 67 4.28 -7.12 8.81
C SER A 67 4.62 -7.19 10.30
N GLN A 68 3.71 -7.65 11.15
CA GLN A 68 4.00 -7.81 12.58
C GLN A 68 4.86 -9.06 12.82
N PRO A 69 5.85 -8.99 13.73
CA PRO A 69 6.54 -10.19 14.21
C PRO A 69 5.53 -11.16 14.84
N SER A 70 5.66 -12.45 14.52
CA SER A 70 4.94 -13.55 15.17
C SER A 70 5.41 -13.78 16.60
#